data_AF-Q83CU2-F1
#
_entry.id   AF-Q83CU2-F1
#
_cell.length_a   1.000
_cell.length_b   1.000
_cell.length_c   1.000
_cell.angle_alpha   90.00
_cell.angle_beta   90.00
_cell.angle_gamma   90.00
#
_symmetry.space_group_name_H-M   'P 1'
#
loop_
_entity.id
_entity.type
_entity.pdbx_description
1 polymer ?
#
loop_
_entity_poly.entity_id
_entity_poly.type
_entity_poly.pdbx_seq_one_letter_code
_entity_poly.pdbx_strand_id
1 'polypeptide(L)'
;MESDAYRYVKAKGKMGYSEFATDPCRSIFKRFFQAFSPRPTDNANVNVSMIADKFVALTETPMPIVFDPQTLERMGVINYEDKLKGNLTTAHPHYDFETKEGINYLTVFSAKSTSQIYRVSHHSKTRELLGSIPVKEPGYMHSFGMTQNYVILAEYPFFVNPLNLLLNGNPFIENFNWKPNKGTHFYLLDRKTGKFQNYKTESFFAFHHVNAFEENDKVIVDIIAYPNTDIIQSLYLDVLHGETNKNIVSAGELRRYEINLLDSSVNYVVLSEEPIELPRINYFLSNTKNYLFVYGVGSDKNDPNNFLNRLLKIDVQQKATKIWKETMCYPGEPVFVSLPNAKKEDDGVILSVVLNAQKGNSFLLILDAVSFKEIARASVPHHIPFGFHGQFYK
;
A
#
# COMPACT_ATOMS: atom_id res chain seq x y z
N MET A 1 -15.87 3.39 10.10
CA MET A 1 -16.23 4.36 9.04
C MET A 1 -17.68 4.14 8.64
N GLU A 2 -18.52 5.18 8.66
CA GLU A 2 -19.92 5.07 8.18
C GLU A 2 -20.04 5.17 6.66
N SER A 3 -19.33 4.31 5.93
CA SER A 3 -19.41 4.24 4.47
C SER A 3 -20.81 3.85 3.97
N ASP A 4 -21.11 4.07 2.70
CA ASP A 4 -22.38 3.66 2.10
C ASP A 4 -22.44 2.13 2.03
N ALA A 5 -21.30 1.48 1.79
CA ALA A 5 -21.14 0.03 1.94
C ALA A 5 -21.53 -0.45 3.36
N TYR A 6 -20.99 0.17 4.41
CA TYR A 6 -21.29 -0.15 5.80
C TYR A 6 -22.77 0.10 6.14
N ARG A 7 -23.28 1.30 5.79
CA ARG A 7 -24.68 1.69 6.04
C ARG A 7 -25.66 0.75 5.34
N TYR A 8 -25.34 0.30 4.13
CA TYR A 8 -26.16 -0.68 3.41
C TYR A 8 -26.21 -2.02 4.14
N VAL A 9 -25.07 -2.57 4.58
CA VAL A 9 -25.03 -3.82 5.35
C VAL A 9 -25.81 -3.67 6.65
N LYS A 10 -25.59 -2.59 7.40
CA LYS A 10 -26.31 -2.30 8.66
C LYS A 10 -27.83 -2.23 8.45
N ALA A 11 -28.29 -1.62 7.35
CA ALA A 11 -29.71 -1.44 7.06
C ALA A 11 -30.38 -2.68 6.43
N LYS A 12 -29.64 -3.52 5.69
CA LYS A 12 -30.20 -4.62 4.89
C LYS A 12 -29.79 -6.02 5.37
N GLY A 13 -28.85 -6.12 6.31
CA GLY A 13 -28.34 -7.40 6.83
C GLY A 13 -27.56 -8.22 5.80
N LYS A 14 -27.15 -7.61 4.68
CA LYS A 14 -26.42 -8.27 3.58
C LYS A 14 -25.60 -7.29 2.78
N MET A 15 -24.59 -7.78 2.07
CA MET A 15 -23.75 -6.98 1.17
C MET A 15 -24.56 -6.37 0.02
N GLY A 16 -24.23 -5.13 -0.33
CA GLY A 16 -24.79 -4.41 -1.48
C GLY A 16 -23.75 -4.02 -2.53
N TYR A 17 -22.49 -3.95 -2.12
CA TYR A 17 -21.36 -3.45 -2.90
C TYR A 17 -20.37 -4.60 -3.16
N SER A 18 -19.69 -4.50 -4.29
CA SER A 18 -18.59 -5.40 -4.64
C SER A 18 -17.32 -4.88 -3.97
N GLU A 19 -16.62 -5.76 -3.26
CA GLU A 19 -15.36 -5.48 -2.57
C GLU A 19 -14.19 -6.09 -3.36
N PHE A 20 -12.98 -6.09 -2.79
CA PHE A 20 -11.76 -6.57 -3.45
C PHE A 20 -11.86 -8.02 -3.98
N ALA A 21 -12.36 -8.94 -3.14
CA ALA A 21 -12.47 -10.37 -3.44
C ALA A 21 -13.84 -10.94 -3.03
N THR A 22 -14.87 -10.09 -2.92
CA THR A 22 -16.20 -10.55 -2.50
C THR A 22 -17.30 -9.75 -3.19
N ASP A 23 -18.20 -10.47 -3.86
CA ASP A 23 -19.37 -9.89 -4.49
C ASP A 23 -20.65 -10.24 -3.70
N PRO A 24 -21.64 -9.33 -3.68
CA PRO A 24 -22.93 -9.65 -3.08
C PRO A 24 -23.70 -10.64 -3.96
N CYS A 25 -24.52 -11.49 -3.35
CA CYS A 25 -25.43 -12.36 -4.09
C CYS A 25 -26.43 -11.52 -4.91
N ARG A 26 -26.27 -11.54 -6.24
CA ARG A 26 -27.11 -10.78 -7.18
C ARG A 26 -27.79 -11.73 -8.16
N SER A 27 -29.04 -11.41 -8.53
CA SER A 27 -29.71 -12.04 -9.67
C SER A 27 -29.05 -11.60 -10.99
N ILE A 28 -29.16 -12.41 -12.04
CA ILE A 28 -28.57 -12.14 -13.36
C ILE A 28 -28.99 -10.76 -13.90
N PHE A 29 -30.27 -10.39 -13.76
CA PHE A 29 -30.78 -9.06 -14.15
C PHE A 29 -30.10 -7.91 -13.40
N LYS A 30 -29.85 -8.04 -12.10
CA LYS A 30 -29.16 -7.00 -11.32
C LYS A 30 -27.68 -6.89 -11.68
N ARG A 31 -27.03 -8.00 -12.03
CA ARG A 31 -25.65 -7.99 -12.55
C ARG A 31 -25.56 -7.22 -13.87
N PHE A 32 -26.49 -7.49 -14.79
CA PHE A 32 -26.54 -6.79 -16.08
C PHE A 32 -26.68 -5.27 -15.89
N PHE A 33 -27.67 -4.78 -15.14
CA PHE A 33 -27.87 -3.34 -14.92
C PHE A 33 -26.68 -2.64 -14.25
N GLN A 34 -25.98 -3.33 -13.35
CA GLN A 34 -24.82 -2.77 -12.67
C GLN A 34 -23.61 -2.63 -13.61
N ALA A 35 -23.44 -3.49 -14.61
CA ALA A 35 -22.42 -3.29 -15.64
C ALA A 35 -22.61 -1.94 -16.39
N PHE A 36 -23.86 -1.47 -16.50
CA PHE A 36 -24.19 -0.16 -17.10
C PHE A 36 -24.20 1.01 -16.11
N SER A 37 -24.22 0.75 -14.79
CA SER A 37 -24.14 1.77 -13.74
C SER A 37 -23.37 1.25 -12.52
N PRO A 38 -22.04 1.04 -12.67
CA PRO A 38 -21.24 0.50 -11.59
C PRO A 38 -21.16 1.51 -10.44
N ARG A 39 -21.52 1.06 -9.24
CA ARG A 39 -21.30 1.78 -7.99
C ARG A 39 -20.10 1.14 -7.28
N PRO A 40 -18.91 1.75 -7.34
CA PRO A 40 -17.76 1.24 -6.62
C PRO A 40 -18.01 1.29 -5.11
N THR A 41 -17.37 0.41 -4.36
CA THR A 41 -17.40 0.47 -2.89
C THR A 41 -16.71 1.73 -2.38
N ASP A 42 -17.24 2.31 -1.33
CA ASP A 42 -16.62 3.37 -0.53
C ASP A 42 -16.12 2.81 0.81
N ASN A 43 -15.86 1.51 0.89
CA ASN A 43 -15.26 0.88 2.06
C ASN A 43 -13.77 1.27 2.20
N ALA A 44 -13.53 2.49 2.69
CA ALA A 44 -12.22 3.07 2.91
C ALA A 44 -11.52 2.48 4.15
N ASN A 45 -10.97 1.27 4.01
CA ASN A 45 -10.39 0.47 5.08
C ASN A 45 -8.87 0.34 5.03
N VAL A 46 -8.19 0.87 4.02
CA VAL A 46 -6.76 0.59 3.77
C VAL A 46 -5.83 1.57 4.49
N ASN A 47 -6.02 2.87 4.32
CA ASN A 47 -5.12 3.88 4.86
C ASN A 47 -5.86 5.16 5.26
N VAL A 48 -5.17 6.05 5.98
CA VAL A 48 -5.59 7.42 6.23
C VAL A 48 -4.54 8.41 5.72
N SER A 49 -4.96 9.54 5.18
CA SER A 49 -4.08 10.57 4.66
C SER A 49 -4.67 11.97 4.87
N MET A 50 -3.96 13.00 4.38
CA MET A 50 -4.45 14.36 4.33
C MET A 50 -4.45 14.86 2.88
N ILE A 51 -5.61 15.28 2.38
CA ILE A 51 -5.79 15.80 1.03
C ILE A 51 -6.65 17.06 1.12
N ALA A 52 -6.23 18.17 0.51
CA ALA A 52 -6.96 19.43 0.51
C ALA A 52 -7.33 19.90 1.95
N ASP A 53 -6.33 19.90 2.86
CA ASP A 53 -6.48 20.21 4.28
C ASP A 53 -7.52 19.36 5.05
N LYS A 54 -7.86 18.18 4.52
CA LYS A 54 -8.85 17.28 5.12
C LYS A 54 -8.25 15.92 5.42
N PHE A 55 -8.55 15.40 6.62
CA PHE A 55 -8.30 14.02 6.96
C PHE A 55 -9.23 13.11 6.15
N VAL A 56 -8.63 12.12 5.49
CA VAL A 56 -9.36 11.19 4.63
C VAL A 56 -9.00 9.75 4.92
N ALA A 57 -10.00 8.87 4.86
CA ALA A 57 -9.80 7.44 4.77
C ALA A 57 -9.79 7.02 3.30
N LEU A 58 -8.93 6.06 2.98
CA LEU A 58 -8.62 5.62 1.62
C LEU A 58 -8.83 4.12 1.45
N THR A 59 -9.23 3.76 0.23
CA THR A 59 -9.13 2.42 -0.36
C THR A 59 -8.70 2.61 -1.82
N GLU A 60 -8.73 1.57 -2.64
CA GLU A 60 -8.25 1.62 -4.02
C GLU A 60 -9.32 2.13 -5.01
N THR A 61 -10.51 2.47 -4.53
CA THR A 61 -11.49 3.24 -5.31
C THR A 61 -11.21 4.74 -5.18
N PRO A 62 -11.38 5.54 -6.25
CA PRO A 62 -10.99 6.95 -6.29
C PRO A 62 -12.00 7.87 -5.58
N MET A 63 -12.37 7.54 -4.35
CA MET A 63 -13.35 8.26 -3.53
C MET A 63 -12.86 8.40 -2.08
N PRO A 64 -11.91 9.31 -1.79
CA PRO A 64 -11.46 9.56 -0.42
C PRO A 64 -12.62 9.99 0.48
N ILE A 65 -12.83 9.31 1.61
CA ILE A 65 -13.87 9.66 2.58
C ILE A 65 -13.30 10.62 3.62
N VAL A 66 -13.87 11.81 3.71
CA VAL A 66 -13.50 12.81 4.72
C VAL A 66 -14.07 12.40 6.07
N PHE A 67 -13.25 12.49 7.12
CA PHE A 67 -13.68 12.27 8.49
C PHE A 67 -13.18 13.37 9.44
N ASP A 68 -13.89 13.58 10.54
CA ASP A 68 -13.47 14.48 11.61
C ASP A 68 -12.39 13.78 12.47
N PRO A 69 -11.19 14.35 12.66
CA PRO A 69 -10.11 13.67 13.39
C PRO A 69 -10.35 13.57 14.91
N GLN A 70 -11.26 14.36 15.47
CA GLN A 70 -11.60 14.33 16.91
C GLN A 70 -12.73 13.34 17.19
N THR A 71 -13.77 13.30 16.36
CA THR A 71 -14.96 12.45 16.57
C THR A 71 -14.94 11.16 15.75
N LEU A 72 -14.11 11.10 14.71
CA LEU A 72 -14.03 10.03 13.70
C LEU A 72 -15.31 9.89 12.85
N GLU A 73 -16.20 10.88 12.88
CA GLU A 73 -17.44 10.90 12.11
C GLU A 73 -17.18 11.12 10.61
N ARG A 74 -17.94 10.42 9.75
CA ARG A 74 -17.89 10.62 8.30
C ARG A 74 -18.50 11.99 7.94
N MET A 75 -17.72 12.82 7.27
CA MET A 75 -18.14 14.15 6.80
C MET A 75 -18.50 14.21 5.32
N GLY A 76 -18.22 13.16 4.54
CA GLY A 76 -18.53 13.08 3.11
C GLY A 76 -17.38 12.49 2.30
N VAL A 77 -17.30 12.84 1.02
CA VAL A 77 -16.20 12.46 0.13
C VAL A 77 -15.51 13.70 -0.42
N ILE A 78 -14.23 13.59 -0.81
CA ILE A 78 -13.59 14.66 -1.57
C ILE A 78 -14.19 14.73 -2.98
N ASN A 79 -14.82 15.87 -3.28
CA ASN A 79 -15.21 16.23 -4.63
C ASN A 79 -14.05 16.99 -5.28
N TYR A 80 -13.25 16.30 -6.08
CA TYR A 80 -12.17 16.93 -6.84
C TYR A 80 -12.74 17.93 -7.86
N GLU A 81 -12.08 19.07 -8.00
CA GLU A 81 -12.51 20.22 -8.82
C GLU A 81 -11.85 20.20 -10.21
N ASP A 82 -11.62 18.99 -10.73
CA ASP A 82 -10.96 18.74 -12.02
C ASP A 82 -11.72 17.67 -12.84
N LYS A 83 -11.20 17.38 -14.04
CA LYS A 83 -11.80 16.44 -14.99
C LYS A 83 -11.17 15.05 -14.98
N LEU A 84 -10.16 14.78 -14.13
CA LEU A 84 -9.51 13.48 -14.09
C LEU A 84 -10.49 12.42 -13.58
N LYS A 85 -10.52 11.29 -14.28
CA LYS A 85 -11.35 10.14 -13.96
C LYS A 85 -10.46 8.91 -13.87
N GLY A 86 -10.87 7.96 -13.05
CA GLY A 86 -10.20 6.69 -12.85
C GLY A 86 -11.20 5.68 -12.30
N ASN A 87 -10.88 4.40 -12.47
CA ASN A 87 -11.63 3.28 -11.90
C ASN A 87 -10.90 2.70 -10.70
N LEU A 88 -9.56 2.73 -10.73
CA LEU A 88 -8.67 2.23 -9.69
C LEU A 88 -7.65 3.33 -9.33
N THR A 89 -7.23 3.36 -8.08
CA THR A 89 -6.15 4.21 -7.56
C THR A 89 -5.43 3.48 -6.43
N THR A 90 -4.50 4.12 -5.75
CA THR A 90 -3.88 3.58 -4.53
C THR A 90 -4.38 4.30 -3.29
N ALA A 91 -4.35 3.58 -2.16
CA ALA A 91 -4.42 4.16 -0.83
C ALA A 91 -3.03 4.58 -0.30
N HIS A 92 -2.03 4.70 -1.19
CA HIS A 92 -0.62 4.97 -0.88
C HIS A 92 -0.12 6.23 -1.59
N PRO A 93 -0.77 7.41 -1.39
CA PRO A 93 -0.27 8.64 -1.97
C PRO A 93 1.10 9.00 -1.37
N HIS A 94 2.02 9.47 -2.20
CA HIS A 94 3.23 10.11 -1.73
C HIS A 94 2.96 11.58 -1.41
N TYR A 95 3.72 12.14 -0.47
CA TYR A 95 3.74 13.58 -0.22
C TYR A 95 5.17 14.11 -0.38
N ASP A 96 5.34 15.11 -1.23
CA ASP A 96 6.59 15.83 -1.39
C ASP A 96 6.58 17.05 -0.46
N PHE A 97 7.44 17.02 0.56
CA PHE A 97 7.55 18.10 1.55
C PHE A 97 8.24 19.35 1.01
N GLU A 98 9.03 19.25 -0.06
CA GLU A 98 9.71 20.40 -0.67
C GLU A 98 8.72 21.23 -1.50
N THR A 99 7.90 20.56 -2.30
CA THR A 99 6.88 21.22 -3.16
C THR A 99 5.52 21.37 -2.48
N LYS A 100 5.27 20.68 -1.36
CA LYS A 100 3.99 20.60 -0.65
C LYS A 100 2.85 20.04 -1.53
N GLU A 101 3.18 19.00 -2.29
CA GLU A 101 2.28 18.35 -3.24
C GLU A 101 2.07 16.88 -2.85
N GLY A 102 0.80 16.44 -2.85
CA GLY A 102 0.47 15.03 -2.84
C GLY A 102 0.55 14.47 -4.26
N ILE A 103 1.12 13.29 -4.42
CA ILE A 103 1.24 12.58 -5.71
C ILE A 103 0.54 11.23 -5.57
N ASN A 104 -0.20 10.84 -6.60
CA ASN A 104 -0.82 9.52 -6.71
C ASN A 104 -1.11 9.24 -8.19
N TYR A 105 -1.70 8.09 -8.50
CA TYR A 105 -2.10 7.74 -9.86
C TYR A 105 -3.53 7.20 -9.94
N LEU A 106 -4.11 7.26 -11.13
CA LEU A 106 -5.40 6.70 -11.49
C LEU A 106 -5.21 5.71 -12.65
N THR A 107 -5.89 4.58 -12.60
CA THR A 107 -6.03 3.71 -13.76
C THR A 107 -7.44 3.83 -14.31
N VAL A 108 -7.54 4.14 -15.60
CA VAL A 108 -8.80 4.17 -16.36
C VAL A 108 -8.98 2.84 -17.05
N PHE A 109 -10.09 2.16 -16.79
CA PHE A 109 -10.49 0.93 -17.47
C PHE A 109 -11.43 1.27 -18.62
N SER A 110 -10.93 1.12 -19.84
CA SER A 110 -11.70 1.28 -21.08
C SER A 110 -11.04 0.52 -22.23
N ALA A 111 -11.63 0.58 -23.44
CA ALA A 111 -10.99 0.10 -24.66
C ALA A 111 -9.63 0.80 -24.95
N LYS A 112 -9.41 2.00 -24.38
CA LYS A 112 -8.15 2.74 -24.38
C LYS A 112 -7.73 3.01 -22.93
N SER A 113 -7.44 1.96 -22.18
CA SER A 113 -7.05 2.08 -20.77
C SER A 113 -5.76 2.87 -20.62
N THR A 114 -5.64 3.62 -19.53
CA THR A 114 -4.46 4.46 -19.23
C THR A 114 -4.14 4.45 -17.75
N SER A 115 -2.86 4.49 -17.41
CA SER A 115 -2.39 4.85 -16.07
C SER A 115 -1.98 6.33 -16.09
N GLN A 116 -2.58 7.13 -15.22
CA GLN A 116 -2.48 8.59 -15.17
C GLN A 116 -1.88 9.01 -13.84
N ILE A 117 -0.69 9.61 -13.85
CA ILE A 117 -0.07 10.13 -12.64
C ILE A 117 -0.47 11.59 -12.49
N TYR A 118 -0.91 11.97 -11.29
CA TYR A 118 -1.32 13.32 -10.99
C TYR A 118 -0.66 13.81 -9.70
N ARG A 119 -0.61 15.14 -9.57
CA ARG A 119 -0.30 15.82 -8.31
C ARG A 119 -1.49 16.65 -7.85
N VAL A 120 -1.51 16.96 -6.56
CA VAL A 120 -2.48 17.84 -5.94
C VAL A 120 -1.77 18.68 -4.88
N SER A 121 -1.87 20.00 -4.99
CA SER A 121 -1.33 20.90 -3.97
C SER A 121 -2.04 20.67 -2.64
N HIS A 122 -1.33 20.77 -1.51
CA HIS A 122 -1.85 20.49 -0.18
C HIS A 122 -3.17 21.21 0.16
N HIS A 123 -3.34 22.44 -0.33
CA HIS A 123 -4.52 23.30 -0.09
C HIS A 123 -5.55 23.26 -1.23
N SER A 124 -5.39 22.38 -2.22
CA SER A 124 -6.20 22.36 -3.44
C SER A 124 -7.01 21.07 -3.56
N LYS A 125 -8.19 21.16 -4.17
CA LYS A 125 -8.97 20.01 -4.64
C LYS A 125 -8.83 19.78 -6.14
N THR A 126 -8.01 20.55 -6.82
CA THR A 126 -7.75 20.40 -8.26
C THR A 126 -6.49 19.58 -8.43
N ARG A 127 -6.64 18.40 -9.04
CA ARG A 127 -5.52 17.56 -9.44
C ARG A 127 -4.99 18.01 -10.80
N GLU A 128 -3.68 17.98 -10.94
CA GLU A 128 -2.97 18.26 -12.19
C GLU A 128 -2.36 16.97 -12.73
N LEU A 129 -2.64 16.65 -13.99
CA LEU A 129 -2.05 15.49 -14.66
C LEU A 129 -0.58 15.78 -14.95
N LEU A 130 0.31 14.96 -14.42
CA LEU A 130 1.74 15.03 -14.74
C LEU A 130 2.07 14.24 -16.01
N GLY A 131 1.39 13.11 -16.22
CA GLY A 131 1.57 12.29 -17.41
C GLY A 131 0.67 11.08 -17.42
N SER A 132 0.52 10.47 -18.60
CA SER A 132 -0.26 9.23 -18.76
C SER A 132 0.41 8.26 -19.72
N ILE A 133 0.36 6.96 -19.42
CA ILE A 133 0.74 5.87 -20.33
C ILE A 133 -0.49 5.07 -20.77
N PRO A 134 -0.61 4.73 -22.07
CA PRO A 134 -1.61 3.77 -22.52
C PRO A 134 -1.25 2.36 -22.04
N VAL A 135 -2.23 1.65 -21.49
CA VAL A 135 -2.07 0.28 -21.02
C VAL A 135 -3.14 -0.60 -21.66
N LYS A 136 -2.75 -1.71 -22.29
CA LYS A 136 -3.71 -2.61 -22.96
C LYS A 136 -4.43 -3.50 -21.94
N GLU A 137 -3.64 -4.08 -21.05
CA GLU A 137 -4.12 -4.86 -19.90
C GLU A 137 -3.49 -4.18 -18.67
N PRO A 138 -4.26 -3.44 -17.87
CA PRO A 138 -3.70 -2.75 -16.71
C PRO A 138 -3.15 -3.73 -15.68
N GLY A 139 -1.95 -3.45 -15.15
CA GLY A 139 -1.41 -4.16 -13.99
C GLY A 139 -2.02 -3.69 -12.67
N TYR A 140 -2.08 -4.58 -11.67
CA TYR A 140 -2.41 -4.21 -10.29
C TYR A 140 -1.17 -3.68 -9.58
N MET A 141 -1.16 -2.41 -9.19
CA MET A 141 -0.02 -1.74 -8.53
C MET A 141 -0.48 -1.10 -7.23
N HIS A 142 -0.38 -1.80 -6.10
CA HIS A 142 -0.93 -1.32 -4.84
C HIS A 142 -0.27 -0.04 -4.32
N SER A 143 1.03 0.15 -4.61
CA SER A 143 1.80 1.35 -4.29
C SER A 143 2.74 1.69 -5.44
N PHE A 144 3.48 2.79 -5.33
CA PHE A 144 4.44 3.26 -6.31
C PHE A 144 5.64 3.92 -5.62
N GLY A 145 6.74 4.16 -6.34
CA GLY A 145 7.92 4.84 -5.81
C GLY A 145 7.98 6.31 -6.23
N MET A 146 8.72 7.13 -5.49
CA MET A 146 8.96 8.53 -5.83
C MET A 146 10.40 8.92 -5.51
N THR A 147 11.05 9.61 -6.44
CA THR A 147 12.34 10.28 -6.24
C THR A 147 12.17 11.79 -6.36
N GLN A 148 13.28 12.53 -6.29
CA GLN A 148 13.27 13.96 -6.50
C GLN A 148 12.71 14.32 -7.89
N ASN A 149 13.13 13.61 -8.94
CA ASN A 149 12.76 13.91 -10.32
C ASN A 149 11.75 12.93 -10.94
N TYR A 150 11.55 11.74 -10.37
CA TYR A 150 10.72 10.69 -10.96
C TYR A 150 9.56 10.22 -10.09
N VAL A 151 8.47 9.83 -10.75
CA VAL A 151 7.46 8.92 -10.17
C VAL A 151 7.65 7.55 -10.85
N ILE A 152 7.69 6.49 -10.07
CA ILE A 152 8.04 5.13 -10.51
C ILE A 152 6.83 4.22 -10.36
N LEU A 153 6.21 3.83 -11.48
CA LEU A 153 5.20 2.77 -11.48
C LEU A 153 5.89 1.44 -11.80
N ALA A 154 5.96 0.53 -10.82
CA ALA A 154 6.39 -0.84 -11.02
C ALA A 154 5.18 -1.70 -11.45
N GLU A 155 4.97 -1.85 -12.75
CA GLU A 155 3.90 -2.69 -13.30
C GLU A 155 4.30 -4.17 -13.24
N TYR A 156 3.85 -4.84 -12.19
CA TYR A 156 4.00 -6.29 -12.00
C TYR A 156 3.20 -7.04 -13.07
N PRO A 157 3.61 -8.26 -13.48
CA PRO A 157 2.93 -9.00 -14.52
C PRO A 157 1.62 -9.67 -14.04
N PHE A 158 0.81 -8.94 -13.27
CA PHE A 158 -0.50 -9.35 -12.77
C PHE A 158 -1.56 -8.43 -13.37
N PHE A 159 -2.19 -8.88 -14.46
CA PHE A 159 -2.94 -8.03 -15.37
C PHE A 159 -4.43 -8.36 -15.41
N VAL A 160 -5.25 -7.34 -15.63
CA VAL A 160 -6.68 -7.50 -15.92
C VAL A 160 -7.01 -7.13 -17.36
N ASN A 161 -7.97 -7.83 -17.96
CA ASN A 161 -8.60 -7.39 -19.20
C ASN A 161 -9.86 -6.56 -18.84
N PRO A 162 -9.93 -5.28 -19.22
CA PRO A 162 -11.07 -4.41 -18.86
C PRO A 162 -12.44 -4.91 -19.34
N LEU A 163 -12.50 -5.57 -20.50
CA LEU A 163 -13.74 -6.15 -21.00
C LEU A 163 -14.16 -7.36 -20.15
N ASN A 164 -13.19 -8.21 -19.78
CA ASN A 164 -13.46 -9.34 -18.90
C ASN A 164 -13.90 -8.87 -17.52
N LEU A 165 -13.29 -7.83 -16.95
CA LEU A 165 -13.71 -7.26 -15.67
C LEU A 165 -15.17 -6.78 -15.68
N LEU A 166 -15.63 -6.24 -16.82
CA LEU A 166 -17.00 -5.77 -16.99
C LEU A 166 -18.01 -6.91 -17.21
N LEU A 167 -17.61 -7.97 -17.92
CA LEU A 167 -18.49 -9.05 -18.37
C LEU A 167 -18.49 -10.26 -17.44
N ASN A 168 -17.38 -10.52 -16.76
CA ASN A 168 -17.26 -11.64 -15.83
C ASN A 168 -17.99 -11.30 -14.53
N GLY A 169 -18.71 -12.28 -13.98
CA GLY A 169 -19.38 -12.15 -12.69
C GLY A 169 -18.52 -12.51 -11.49
N ASN A 170 -17.19 -12.42 -11.64
CA ASN A 170 -16.21 -12.74 -10.61
C ASN A 170 -15.82 -11.46 -9.84
N PRO A 171 -15.44 -11.56 -8.56
CA PRO A 171 -14.88 -10.46 -7.79
C PRO A 171 -13.67 -9.78 -8.45
N PHE A 172 -13.40 -8.54 -8.06
CA PHE A 172 -12.40 -7.68 -8.70
C PHE A 172 -11.04 -8.37 -8.91
N ILE A 173 -10.42 -8.86 -7.82
CA ILE A 173 -9.07 -9.42 -7.89
C ILE A 173 -9.01 -10.75 -8.65
N GLU A 174 -10.10 -11.52 -8.67
CA GLU A 174 -10.19 -12.81 -9.38
C GLU A 174 -10.20 -12.67 -10.91
N ASN A 175 -10.33 -11.44 -11.43
CA ASN A 175 -10.20 -11.16 -12.86
C ASN A 175 -8.74 -10.90 -13.29
N PHE A 176 -7.81 -10.75 -12.34
CA PHE A 176 -6.40 -10.54 -12.63
C PHE A 176 -5.68 -11.87 -12.83
N ASN A 177 -4.71 -11.88 -13.75
CA ASN A 177 -3.99 -13.08 -14.15
C ASN A 177 -2.48 -12.83 -14.13
N TRP A 178 -1.74 -13.73 -13.50
CA TRP A 178 -0.28 -13.72 -13.46
C TRP A 178 0.30 -14.18 -14.81
N LYS A 179 1.15 -13.36 -15.44
CA LYS A 179 1.74 -13.56 -16.76
C LYS A 179 3.27 -13.38 -16.71
N PRO A 180 4.03 -14.25 -16.02
CA PRO A 180 5.43 -14.01 -15.65
C PRO A 180 6.35 -13.78 -16.85
N ASN A 181 6.06 -14.39 -18.01
CA ASN A 181 6.83 -14.19 -19.25
C ASN A 181 6.87 -12.72 -19.73
N LYS A 182 5.94 -11.87 -19.26
CA LYS A 182 5.97 -10.43 -19.57
C LYS A 182 7.03 -9.66 -18.78
N GLY A 183 7.51 -10.19 -17.65
CA GLY A 183 8.42 -9.49 -16.73
C GLY A 183 7.75 -8.32 -16.00
N THR A 184 8.48 -7.70 -15.07
CA THR A 184 8.04 -6.46 -14.42
C THR A 184 8.59 -5.25 -15.19
N HIS A 185 7.77 -4.21 -15.35
CA HIS A 185 8.15 -2.96 -16.01
C HIS A 185 8.19 -1.80 -15.01
N PHE A 186 9.33 -1.12 -14.90
CA PHE A 186 9.47 0.15 -14.19
C PHE A 186 9.24 1.30 -15.16
N TYR A 187 8.09 1.96 -15.06
CA TYR A 187 7.78 3.19 -15.78
C TYR A 187 8.17 4.39 -14.93
N LEU A 188 9.23 5.08 -15.34
CA LEU A 188 9.73 6.30 -14.71
C LEU A 188 9.12 7.51 -15.43
N LEU A 189 8.19 8.19 -14.78
CA LEU A 189 7.70 9.50 -15.20
C LEU A 189 8.64 10.59 -14.68
N ASP A 190 9.26 11.33 -15.59
CA ASP A 190 9.92 12.59 -15.25
C ASP A 190 8.87 13.64 -14.84
N ARG A 191 8.95 14.09 -13.58
CA ARG A 191 8.00 15.00 -12.94
C ARG A 191 7.99 16.40 -13.55
N LYS A 192 9.07 16.79 -14.25
CA LYS A 192 9.20 18.11 -14.90
C LYS A 192 8.72 18.05 -16.34
N THR A 193 9.08 17.01 -17.08
CA THR A 193 8.80 16.92 -18.52
C THR A 193 7.52 16.17 -18.86
N GLY A 194 6.99 15.39 -17.92
CA GLY A 194 5.82 14.53 -18.12
C GLY A 194 6.10 13.31 -19.01
N LYS A 195 7.37 13.03 -19.33
CA LYS A 195 7.78 11.93 -20.21
C LYS A 195 8.08 10.66 -19.43
N PHE A 196 7.72 9.54 -20.02
CA PHE A 196 8.00 8.21 -19.45
C PHE A 196 9.23 7.56 -20.08
N GLN A 197 9.97 6.86 -19.25
CA GLN A 197 10.99 5.88 -19.63
C GLN A 197 10.56 4.51 -19.07
N ASN A 198 10.88 3.43 -19.77
CA ASN A 198 10.47 2.08 -19.40
C ASN A 198 11.69 1.16 -19.29
N TYR A 199 11.82 0.51 -18.14
CA TYR A 199 12.89 -0.43 -17.85
C TYR A 199 12.30 -1.76 -17.43
N LYS A 200 12.78 -2.86 -18.02
CA LYS A 200 12.23 -4.20 -17.78
C LYS A 200 13.18 -5.02 -16.91
N THR A 201 12.61 -5.78 -15.98
CA THR A 201 13.34 -6.75 -15.14
C THR A 201 12.61 -8.11 -15.11
N GLU A 202 13.12 -9.06 -14.33
CA GLU A 202 12.45 -10.32 -14.04
C GLU A 202 11.05 -10.12 -13.45
N SER A 203 10.21 -11.16 -13.51
CA SER A 203 8.87 -11.09 -12.91
C SER A 203 8.94 -11.20 -11.40
N PHE A 204 8.28 -10.27 -10.72
CA PHE A 204 7.97 -10.34 -9.29
C PHE A 204 6.67 -9.57 -9.03
N PHE A 205 6.08 -9.74 -7.85
CA PHE A 205 4.91 -9.00 -7.40
C PHE A 205 5.26 -8.22 -6.13
N ALA A 206 4.60 -7.09 -5.87
CA ALA A 206 4.73 -6.41 -4.60
C ALA A 206 3.45 -5.65 -4.25
N PHE A 207 3.19 -5.51 -2.96
CA PHE A 207 2.21 -4.55 -2.45
C PHE A 207 2.88 -3.21 -2.14
N HIS A 208 4.03 -3.22 -1.46
CA HIS A 208 4.63 -2.03 -0.88
C HIS A 208 6.01 -1.72 -1.45
N HIS A 209 6.14 -0.49 -1.96
CA HIS A 209 7.43 0.18 -2.07
C HIS A 209 7.86 0.65 -0.68
N VAL A 210 9.17 0.67 -0.45
CA VAL A 210 9.77 1.17 0.80
C VAL A 210 10.22 2.60 0.62
N ASN A 211 11.09 2.84 -0.36
CA ASN A 211 11.59 4.16 -0.73
C ASN A 211 12.19 4.11 -2.14
N ALA A 212 12.43 5.28 -2.74
CA ALA A 212 13.23 5.41 -3.95
C ALA A 212 14.06 6.68 -3.90
N PHE A 213 15.22 6.69 -4.56
CA PHE A 213 16.08 7.87 -4.67
C PHE A 213 16.97 7.80 -5.92
N GLU A 214 17.63 8.90 -6.23
CA GLU A 214 18.57 9.01 -7.36
C GLU A 214 20.01 9.02 -6.84
N GLU A 215 20.89 8.28 -7.49
CA GLU A 215 22.34 8.27 -7.21
C GLU A 215 23.13 8.19 -8.51
N ASN A 216 23.80 9.29 -8.87
CA ASN A 216 24.45 9.45 -10.18
C ASN A 216 23.45 9.20 -11.33
N ASP A 217 23.80 8.38 -12.32
CA ASP A 217 22.92 7.99 -13.44
C ASP A 217 22.02 6.79 -13.12
N LYS A 218 21.70 6.58 -11.84
CA LYS A 218 20.85 5.47 -11.39
C LYS A 218 19.63 5.95 -10.61
N VAL A 219 18.54 5.23 -10.77
CA VAL A 219 17.37 5.28 -9.89
C VAL A 219 17.36 4.03 -9.03
N ILE A 220 17.36 4.23 -7.72
CA ILE A 220 17.35 3.18 -6.71
C ILE A 220 15.92 3.02 -6.19
N VAL A 221 15.40 1.80 -6.16
CA VAL A 221 14.02 1.49 -5.77
C VAL A 221 14.00 0.31 -4.81
N ASP A 222 13.60 0.54 -3.56
CA ASP A 222 13.46 -0.50 -2.56
C ASP A 222 11.99 -0.95 -2.48
N ILE A 223 11.71 -2.25 -2.64
CA ILE A 223 10.35 -2.79 -2.58
C ILE A 223 10.32 -4.14 -1.84
N ILE A 224 9.16 -4.44 -1.24
CA ILE A 224 8.86 -5.74 -0.63
C ILE A 224 8.34 -6.69 -1.70
N ALA A 225 9.22 -7.53 -2.22
CA ALA A 225 8.97 -8.36 -3.39
C ALA A 225 8.58 -9.79 -3.02
N TYR A 226 7.63 -10.32 -3.77
CA TYR A 226 7.20 -11.71 -3.79
C TYR A 226 7.55 -12.32 -5.15
N PRO A 227 7.93 -13.61 -5.20
CA PRO A 227 8.22 -14.29 -6.47
C PRO A 227 7.03 -14.30 -7.44
N ASN A 228 5.81 -14.32 -6.91
CA ASN A 228 4.56 -14.39 -7.65
C ASN A 228 3.40 -13.79 -6.80
N THR A 229 2.15 -14.07 -7.20
CA THR A 229 0.94 -13.54 -6.55
C THR A 229 0.34 -14.45 -5.47
N ASP A 230 1.03 -15.51 -5.02
CA ASP A 230 0.53 -16.45 -4.01
C ASP A 230 0.19 -15.78 -2.67
N ILE A 231 0.83 -14.64 -2.38
CA ILE A 231 0.49 -13.78 -1.23
C ILE A 231 -0.98 -13.35 -1.25
N ILE A 232 -1.56 -13.05 -2.41
CA ILE A 232 -2.98 -12.64 -2.51
C ILE A 232 -3.89 -13.76 -2.01
N GLN A 233 -3.59 -15.00 -2.41
CA GLN A 233 -4.36 -16.17 -1.97
C GLN A 233 -4.16 -16.46 -0.48
N SER A 234 -2.97 -16.19 0.05
CA SER A 234 -2.63 -16.37 1.48
C SER A 234 -3.40 -15.42 2.40
N LEU A 235 -3.94 -14.33 1.86
CA LEU A 235 -4.69 -13.30 2.60
C LEU A 235 -6.22 -13.51 2.59
N TYR A 236 -6.73 -14.59 1.99
CA TYR A 236 -8.14 -14.96 2.13
C TYR A 236 -8.43 -15.43 3.58
N LEU A 237 -9.61 -15.11 4.10
CA LEU A 237 -9.96 -15.36 5.50
C LEU A 237 -10.01 -16.85 5.86
N ASP A 238 -10.45 -17.72 4.96
CA ASP A 238 -10.43 -19.18 5.16
C ASP A 238 -8.99 -19.69 5.36
N VAL A 239 -8.02 -19.14 4.62
CA VAL A 239 -6.59 -19.43 4.82
C VAL A 239 -6.11 -18.87 6.16
N LEU A 240 -6.40 -17.60 6.45
CA LEU A 240 -5.93 -16.93 7.68
C LEU A 240 -6.54 -17.53 8.96
N HIS A 241 -7.74 -18.10 8.89
CA HIS A 241 -8.38 -18.81 9.99
C HIS A 241 -7.89 -20.26 10.15
N GLY A 242 -7.01 -20.74 9.26
CA GLY A 242 -6.53 -22.12 9.27
C GLY A 242 -7.59 -23.14 8.81
N GLU A 243 -8.60 -22.71 8.05
CA GLU A 243 -9.66 -23.58 7.51
C GLU A 243 -9.17 -24.35 6.26
N THR A 244 -7.96 -24.06 5.78
CA THR A 244 -7.34 -24.73 4.62
C THR A 244 -5.92 -25.19 4.92
N ASN A 245 -5.45 -26.22 4.21
CA ASN A 245 -4.06 -26.72 4.30
C ASN A 245 -3.08 -25.99 3.35
N LYS A 246 -3.38 -24.76 2.93
CA LYS A 246 -2.51 -24.01 2.02
C LYS A 246 -1.29 -23.47 2.77
N ASN A 247 -0.13 -23.50 2.13
CA ASN A 247 1.07 -22.85 2.67
C ASN A 247 0.86 -21.33 2.68
N ILE A 248 1.07 -20.71 3.83
CA ILE A 248 0.92 -19.26 4.01
C ILE A 248 2.22 -18.57 3.59
N VAL A 249 2.12 -17.61 2.69
CA VAL A 249 3.14 -16.57 2.48
C VAL A 249 2.69 -15.36 3.29
N SER A 250 3.51 -14.87 4.22
CA SER A 250 3.13 -13.77 5.13
C SER A 250 3.93 -12.49 4.94
N ALA A 251 5.11 -12.55 4.35
CA ALA A 251 6.00 -11.42 4.15
C ALA A 251 6.89 -11.64 2.92
N GLY A 252 7.46 -10.55 2.38
CA GLY A 252 8.25 -10.55 1.15
C GLY A 252 9.74 -10.29 1.40
N GLU A 253 10.52 -10.34 0.32
CA GLU A 253 11.94 -10.00 0.31
C GLU A 253 12.13 -8.48 0.18
N LEU A 254 12.94 -7.88 1.05
CA LEU A 254 13.36 -6.50 0.88
C LEU A 254 14.42 -6.42 -0.23
N ARG A 255 13.99 -6.05 -1.45
CA ARG A 255 14.86 -5.93 -2.63
C ARG A 255 15.15 -4.48 -2.94
N ARG A 256 16.43 -4.17 -3.23
CA ARG A 256 16.89 -2.90 -3.82
C ARG A 256 17.15 -3.10 -5.29
N TYR A 257 16.32 -2.51 -6.14
CA TYR A 257 16.52 -2.43 -7.57
C TYR A 257 17.38 -1.21 -7.91
N GLU A 258 18.39 -1.40 -8.75
CA GLU A 258 19.19 -0.35 -9.37
C GLU A 258 18.83 -0.28 -10.86
N ILE A 259 18.21 0.82 -11.26
CA ILE A 259 17.85 1.11 -12.65
C ILE A 259 18.92 2.05 -13.21
N ASN A 260 19.75 1.57 -14.12
CA ASN A 260 20.78 2.37 -14.78
C ASN A 260 20.18 3.11 -15.99
N LEU A 261 20.19 4.44 -15.94
CA LEU A 261 19.56 5.28 -16.97
C LEU A 261 20.36 5.31 -18.28
N LEU A 262 21.65 4.96 -18.27
CA LEU A 262 22.52 5.02 -19.45
C LEU A 262 22.41 3.77 -20.32
N ASP A 263 22.45 2.58 -19.71
CA ASP A 263 22.44 1.30 -20.42
C ASP A 263 21.11 0.54 -20.30
N SER A 264 20.14 1.09 -19.56
CA SER A 264 18.83 0.52 -19.30
C SER A 264 18.82 -0.81 -18.55
N SER A 265 19.93 -1.20 -17.91
CA SER A 265 19.98 -2.39 -17.07
C SER A 265 19.21 -2.18 -15.76
N VAL A 266 18.57 -3.26 -15.30
CA VAL A 266 17.90 -3.33 -14.01
C VAL A 266 18.45 -4.54 -13.28
N ASN A 267 19.09 -4.31 -12.15
CA ASN A 267 19.62 -5.36 -11.29
C ASN A 267 19.08 -5.17 -9.88
N TYR A 268 19.04 -6.22 -9.06
CA TYR A 268 18.67 -6.07 -7.67
C TYR A 268 19.58 -6.83 -6.72
N VAL A 269 19.59 -6.38 -5.48
CA VAL A 269 20.16 -7.08 -4.33
C VAL A 269 19.11 -7.23 -3.24
N VAL A 270 19.22 -8.29 -2.44
CA VAL A 270 18.41 -8.44 -1.22
C VAL A 270 19.12 -7.73 -0.07
N LEU A 271 18.40 -6.85 0.64
CA LEU A 271 18.96 -6.01 1.71
C LEU A 271 18.94 -6.69 3.08
N SER A 272 18.10 -7.71 3.26
CA SER A 272 17.94 -8.43 4.53
C SER A 272 17.53 -9.88 4.29
N GLU A 273 18.03 -10.79 5.12
CA GLU A 273 17.57 -12.18 5.14
C GLU A 273 16.21 -12.35 5.81
N GLU A 274 15.75 -11.32 6.53
CA GLU A 274 14.47 -11.35 7.24
C GLU A 274 13.33 -10.94 6.29
N PRO A 275 12.30 -11.79 6.13
CA PRO A 275 11.12 -11.44 5.37
C PRO A 275 10.36 -10.35 6.13
N ILE A 276 9.92 -9.34 5.39
CA ILE A 276 9.31 -8.13 5.95
C ILE A 276 8.05 -7.77 5.17
N GLU A 277 7.11 -7.11 5.84
CA GLU A 277 5.97 -6.43 5.24
C GLU A 277 5.57 -5.17 6.02
N LEU A 278 4.60 -4.42 5.50
CA LEU A 278 4.11 -3.14 6.02
C LEU A 278 5.29 -2.19 6.32
N PRO A 279 6.14 -1.92 5.30
CA PRO A 279 7.38 -1.21 5.50
C PRO A 279 7.12 0.26 5.84
N ARG A 280 7.91 0.79 6.76
CA ARG A 280 7.93 2.19 7.18
C ARG A 280 9.35 2.68 7.30
N ILE A 281 9.54 3.96 7.05
CA ILE A 281 10.81 4.67 7.19
C ILE A 281 10.56 5.97 7.96
N ASN A 282 11.62 6.72 8.28
CA ASN A 282 11.48 8.13 8.62
C ASN A 282 11.07 8.92 7.37
N TYR A 283 9.79 8.84 7.00
CA TYR A 283 9.29 9.33 5.70
C TYR A 283 9.58 10.81 5.46
N PHE A 284 9.52 11.63 6.52
CA PHE A 284 9.81 13.06 6.42
C PHE A 284 11.27 13.35 6.01
N LEU A 285 12.24 12.63 6.59
CA LEU A 285 13.65 12.86 6.30
C LEU A 285 14.17 12.03 5.11
N SER A 286 13.63 10.84 4.91
CA SER A 286 14.21 9.82 4.02
C SER A 286 13.49 9.68 2.68
N ASN A 287 12.22 10.08 2.54
CA ASN A 287 11.51 9.96 1.27
C ASN A 287 12.27 10.70 0.16
N THR A 288 12.43 10.08 -1.00
CA THR A 288 13.22 10.58 -2.15
C THR A 288 14.75 10.64 -1.96
N LYS A 289 15.27 10.21 -0.80
CA LYS A 289 16.68 10.34 -0.40
C LYS A 289 17.29 8.99 -0.01
N ASN A 290 18.61 8.89 -0.11
CA ASN A 290 19.35 7.76 0.46
C ASN A 290 19.15 7.73 1.98
N TYR A 291 19.03 6.53 2.55
CA TYR A 291 18.52 6.31 3.90
C TYR A 291 19.07 5.00 4.49
N LEU A 292 18.96 4.84 5.81
CA LEU A 292 19.60 3.78 6.58
C LEU A 292 18.64 2.77 7.17
N PHE A 293 17.41 3.15 7.53
CA PHE A 293 16.54 2.29 8.32
C PHE A 293 15.17 2.03 7.70
N VAL A 294 14.78 0.75 7.68
CA VAL A 294 13.43 0.27 7.39
C VAL A 294 12.86 -0.39 8.63
N TYR A 295 11.60 -0.10 8.94
CA TYR A 295 10.80 -0.77 9.97
C TYR A 295 9.70 -1.58 9.29
N GLY A 296 9.31 -2.72 9.85
CA GLY A 296 8.17 -3.48 9.33
C GLY A 296 7.79 -4.63 10.24
N VAL A 297 6.79 -5.40 9.82
CA VAL A 297 6.39 -6.67 10.44
C VAL A 297 7.06 -7.82 9.71
N GLY A 298 7.34 -8.92 10.40
CA GLY A 298 7.82 -10.15 9.78
C GLY A 298 7.24 -11.37 10.46
N SER A 299 7.48 -12.54 9.87
CA SER A 299 7.16 -13.85 10.44
C SER A 299 8.44 -14.59 10.81
N ASP A 300 8.52 -15.19 11.99
CA ASP A 300 9.62 -16.09 12.35
C ASP A 300 9.59 -17.32 11.43
N LYS A 301 10.67 -17.57 10.67
CA LYS A 301 10.74 -18.70 9.71
C LYS A 301 10.57 -20.06 10.38
N ASN A 302 10.78 -20.13 11.69
CA ASN A 302 10.61 -21.36 12.47
C ASN A 302 9.22 -21.47 13.12
N ASP A 303 8.36 -20.45 13.01
CA ASP A 303 6.99 -20.53 13.51
C ASP A 303 6.15 -21.37 12.53
N PRO A 304 5.56 -22.50 12.97
CA PRO A 304 4.75 -23.35 12.12
C PRO A 304 3.50 -22.65 11.56
N ASN A 305 3.02 -21.59 12.22
CA ASN A 305 1.89 -20.80 11.73
C ASN A 305 2.30 -19.82 10.62
N ASN A 306 3.60 -19.52 10.49
CA ASN A 306 4.18 -18.59 9.53
C ASN A 306 3.38 -17.28 9.38
N PHE A 307 2.91 -16.69 10.50
CA PHE A 307 2.16 -15.44 10.52
C PHE A 307 3.01 -14.29 11.10
N LEU A 308 2.59 -13.05 10.85
CA LEU A 308 3.28 -11.83 11.25
C LEU A 308 3.30 -11.71 12.80
N ASN A 309 4.42 -12.08 13.42
CA ASN A 309 4.57 -12.25 14.87
C ASN A 309 5.74 -11.46 15.47
N ARG A 310 6.41 -10.62 14.66
CA ARG A 310 7.57 -9.83 15.10
C ARG A 310 7.64 -8.49 14.38
N LEU A 311 8.22 -7.50 15.06
CA LEU A 311 8.62 -6.23 14.46
C LEU A 311 10.11 -6.29 14.11
N LEU A 312 10.47 -5.66 13.00
CA LEU A 312 11.82 -5.59 12.46
C LEU A 312 12.26 -4.13 12.35
N LYS A 313 13.52 -3.86 12.70
CA LYS A 313 14.28 -2.68 12.27
C LYS A 313 15.49 -3.18 11.50
N ILE A 314 15.56 -2.86 10.21
CA ILE A 314 16.62 -3.27 9.30
C ILE A 314 17.49 -2.06 9.01
N ASP A 315 18.80 -2.18 9.25
CA ASP A 315 19.83 -1.27 8.74
C ASP A 315 20.22 -1.72 7.32
N VAL A 316 19.82 -0.96 6.30
CA VAL A 316 20.01 -1.35 4.90
C VAL A 316 21.45 -1.17 4.40
N GLN A 317 22.29 -0.45 5.15
CA GLN A 317 23.70 -0.27 4.82
C GLN A 317 24.57 -1.35 5.47
N GLN A 318 24.35 -1.62 6.76
CA GLN A 318 25.12 -2.60 7.53
C GLN A 318 24.54 -4.01 7.46
N LYS A 319 23.33 -4.16 6.88
CA LYS A 319 22.57 -5.43 6.80
C LYS A 319 22.32 -6.07 8.17
N ALA A 320 22.17 -5.23 9.20
CA ALA A 320 21.89 -5.67 10.56
C ALA A 320 20.39 -5.51 10.89
N THR A 321 19.83 -6.47 11.61
CA THR A 321 18.40 -6.44 11.98
C THR A 321 18.23 -6.51 13.50
N LYS A 322 17.40 -5.61 14.04
CA LYS A 322 16.87 -5.71 15.41
C LYS A 322 15.44 -6.20 15.37
N ILE A 323 15.07 -7.04 16.32
CA ILE A 323 13.78 -7.73 16.34
C ILE A 323 13.12 -7.52 17.70
N TRP A 324 11.84 -7.14 17.68
CA TRP A 324 10.97 -7.22 18.85
C TRP A 324 9.95 -8.34 18.64
N LYS A 325 9.75 -9.17 19.65
CA LYS A 325 8.71 -10.21 19.71
C LYS A 325 8.30 -10.48 21.15
N GLU A 326 7.03 -10.85 21.34
CA GLU A 326 6.47 -11.26 22.63
C GLU A 326 5.59 -12.50 22.38
N THR A 327 5.60 -13.45 23.32
CA THR A 327 4.83 -14.70 23.18
C THR A 327 3.34 -14.40 23.00
N MET A 328 2.69 -15.09 22.04
CA MET A 328 1.27 -14.92 21.71
C MET A 328 0.87 -13.47 21.36
N CYS A 329 1.82 -12.68 20.88
CA CYS A 329 1.60 -11.30 20.45
C CYS A 329 1.86 -11.14 18.95
N TYR A 330 0.95 -10.44 18.27
CA TYR A 330 0.97 -10.25 16.82
C TYR A 330 0.93 -8.75 16.50
N PRO A 331 2.07 -8.13 16.16
CA PRO A 331 2.15 -6.70 15.91
C PRO A 331 1.62 -6.34 14.50
N GLY A 332 0.97 -5.19 14.40
CA GLY A 332 0.67 -4.52 13.13
C GLY A 332 1.79 -3.57 12.69
N GLU A 333 1.51 -2.78 11.65
CA GLU A 333 2.44 -1.82 11.04
C GLU A 333 3.19 -0.95 12.08
N PRO A 334 4.54 -0.87 12.03
CA PRO A 334 5.34 -0.03 12.91
C PRO A 334 5.48 1.41 12.39
N VAL A 335 4.62 2.31 12.87
CA VAL A 335 4.64 3.74 12.51
C VAL A 335 5.81 4.44 13.21
N PHE A 336 6.77 4.96 12.43
CA PHE A 336 7.85 5.79 12.95
C PHE A 336 7.38 7.22 13.26
N VAL A 337 7.77 7.73 14.43
CA VAL A 337 7.53 9.11 14.85
C VAL A 337 8.84 9.75 15.30
N SER A 338 9.28 10.78 14.58
CA SER A 338 10.52 11.51 14.88
C SER A 338 10.38 12.36 16.14
N LEU A 339 11.43 12.38 16.97
CA LEU A 339 11.53 13.35 18.07
C LEU A 339 11.62 14.79 17.52
N PRO A 340 11.10 15.80 18.23
CA PRO A 340 11.12 17.19 17.76
C PRO A 340 12.51 17.74 17.37
N ASN A 341 13.57 17.27 18.05
CA ASN A 341 14.95 17.69 17.84
C ASN A 341 15.85 16.55 17.34
N ALA A 342 15.28 15.63 16.56
CA ALA A 342 16.01 14.49 15.99
C ALA A 342 17.26 14.93 15.22
N LYS A 343 18.40 14.27 15.48
CA LYS A 343 19.68 14.51 14.81
C LYS A 343 20.06 13.36 13.87
N LYS A 344 19.58 12.15 14.17
CA LYS A 344 19.76 10.94 13.37
C LYS A 344 18.44 10.50 12.75
N GLU A 345 18.55 9.68 11.71
CA GLU A 345 17.40 9.14 10.99
C GLU A 345 16.45 8.34 11.91
N ASP A 346 16.99 7.61 12.88
CA ASP A 346 16.25 6.77 13.84
C ASP A 346 16.03 7.43 15.21
N ASP A 347 16.26 8.75 15.35
CA ASP A 347 15.94 9.49 16.58
C ASP A 347 14.42 9.69 16.69
N GLY A 348 13.75 8.71 17.29
CA GLY A 348 12.30 8.63 17.29
C GLY A 348 11.77 7.49 18.15
N VAL A 349 10.47 7.26 18.00
CA VAL A 349 9.79 6.08 18.54
C VAL A 349 9.07 5.33 17.44
N ILE A 350 8.83 4.05 17.67
CA ILE A 350 7.95 3.21 16.84
C ILE A 350 6.66 2.96 17.60
N LEU A 351 5.54 3.19 16.93
CA LEU A 351 4.20 2.89 17.41
C LEU A 351 3.65 1.69 16.65
N SER A 352 3.19 0.65 17.34
CA SER A 352 2.55 -0.51 16.70
C SER A 352 1.37 -1.00 17.54
N VAL A 353 0.23 -1.26 16.90
CA VAL A 353 -0.90 -1.90 17.57
C VAL A 353 -0.65 -3.41 17.57
N VAL A 354 -0.63 -4.01 18.75
CA VAL A 354 -0.30 -5.42 18.95
C VAL A 354 -1.52 -6.16 19.49
N LEU A 355 -1.90 -7.26 18.85
CA LEU A 355 -2.89 -8.20 19.39
C LEU A 355 -2.21 -9.13 20.39
N ASN A 356 -2.69 -9.16 21.63
CA ASN A 356 -2.32 -10.19 22.61
C ASN A 356 -3.38 -11.31 22.57
N ALA A 357 -3.08 -12.40 21.88
CA ALA A 357 -4.01 -13.51 21.73
C ALA A 357 -4.27 -14.26 23.05
N GLN A 358 -3.33 -14.25 23.99
CA GLN A 358 -3.51 -14.87 25.31
C GLN A 358 -4.54 -14.11 26.16
N LYS A 359 -4.55 -12.77 26.09
CA LYS A 359 -5.47 -11.91 26.85
C LYS A 359 -6.75 -11.57 26.09
N GLY A 360 -6.79 -11.83 24.77
CA GLY A 360 -7.95 -11.51 23.92
C GLY A 360 -8.15 -10.01 23.69
N ASN A 361 -7.12 -9.18 23.88
CA ASN A 361 -7.17 -7.74 23.69
C ASN A 361 -5.94 -7.20 22.95
N SER A 362 -6.00 -5.94 22.53
CA SER A 362 -4.86 -5.28 21.88
C SER A 362 -4.22 -4.22 22.79
N PHE A 363 -3.00 -3.81 22.45
CA PHE A 363 -2.32 -2.68 23.07
C PHE A 363 -1.51 -1.90 22.05
N LEU A 364 -1.32 -0.60 22.27
CA LEU A 364 -0.36 0.21 21.53
C LEU A 364 1.02 0.04 22.18
N LEU A 365 1.95 -0.55 21.46
CA LEU A 365 3.36 -0.69 21.82
C LEU A 365 4.13 0.57 21.41
N ILE A 366 5.04 1.02 22.27
CA ILE A 366 5.96 2.13 22.00
C ILE A 366 7.40 1.63 22.19
N LEU A 367 8.16 1.58 21.11
CA LEU A 367 9.58 1.25 21.13
C LEU A 367 10.44 2.49 20.95
N ASP A 368 11.57 2.58 21.64
CA ASP A 368 12.64 3.49 21.28
C ASP A 368 13.23 3.05 19.93
N ALA A 369 13.22 3.93 18.92
CA ALA A 369 13.55 3.53 17.55
C ALA A 369 15.05 3.23 17.37
N VAL A 370 15.93 3.73 18.25
CA VAL A 370 17.38 3.48 18.20
C VAL A 370 17.71 2.09 18.74
N SER A 371 17.38 1.81 20.00
CA SER A 371 17.63 0.55 20.68
C SER A 371 16.68 -0.57 20.26
N PHE A 372 15.50 -0.19 19.74
CA PHE A 372 14.38 -1.08 19.41
C PHE A 372 13.82 -1.84 20.61
N LYS A 373 13.95 -1.26 21.80
CA LYS A 373 13.41 -1.79 23.06
C LYS A 373 12.15 -1.04 23.44
N GLU A 374 11.26 -1.76 24.11
CA GLU A 374 10.03 -1.17 24.63
C GLU A 374 10.32 -0.13 25.71
N ILE A 375 9.64 1.01 25.59
CA ILE A 375 9.70 2.10 26.57
C ILE A 375 8.33 2.37 27.20
N ALA A 376 7.23 1.99 26.54
CA ALA A 376 5.88 2.10 27.06
C ALA A 376 4.90 1.21 26.28
N ARG A 377 3.73 0.95 26.88
CA ARG A 377 2.56 0.40 26.19
C ARG A 377 1.25 0.96 26.77
N ALA A 378 0.21 1.03 25.95
CA ALA A 378 -1.13 1.43 26.35
C ALA A 378 -2.15 0.34 26.00
N SER A 379 -2.79 -0.27 27.00
CA SER A 379 -3.75 -1.36 26.80
C SER A 379 -5.12 -0.86 26.34
N VAL A 380 -5.75 -1.62 25.44
CA VAL A 380 -7.11 -1.40 24.96
C VAL A 380 -8.02 -2.47 25.59
N PRO A 381 -9.27 -2.14 25.98
CA PRO A 381 -10.17 -3.10 26.65
C PRO A 381 -10.76 -4.18 25.72
N HIS A 382 -10.44 -4.15 24.42
CA HIS A 382 -10.92 -5.08 23.41
C HIS A 382 -9.79 -5.39 22.41
N HIS A 383 -9.99 -6.41 21.58
CA HIS A 383 -9.11 -6.65 20.44
C HIS A 383 -9.40 -5.63 19.33
N ILE A 384 -8.34 -5.13 18.72
CA ILE A 384 -8.39 -4.40 17.46
C ILE A 384 -8.05 -5.43 16.37
N PRO A 385 -8.96 -5.71 15.42
CA PRO A 385 -8.67 -6.60 14.30
C PRO A 385 -7.41 -6.16 13.53
N PHE A 386 -6.70 -7.11 12.90
CA PHE A 386 -5.54 -6.78 12.08
C PHE A 386 -5.93 -5.76 11.01
N GLY A 387 -5.30 -4.58 11.08
CA GLY A 387 -5.47 -3.49 10.13
C GLY A 387 -4.39 -3.51 9.05
N PHE A 388 -4.40 -2.46 8.23
CA PHE A 388 -3.38 -2.23 7.19
C PHE A 388 -2.47 -1.07 7.59
N HIS A 389 -2.84 0.17 7.26
CA HIS A 389 -1.97 1.33 7.44
C HIS A 389 -2.52 2.37 8.42
N GLY A 390 -1.60 3.07 9.09
CA GLY A 390 -1.87 4.21 9.95
C GLY A 390 -0.87 5.36 9.73
N GLN A 391 -1.24 6.56 10.18
CA GLN A 391 -0.36 7.72 10.13
C GLN A 391 -0.37 8.44 11.48
N PHE A 392 0.77 9.05 11.82
CA PHE A 392 0.87 9.95 12.96
C PHE A 392 0.81 11.40 12.47
N TYR A 393 -0.11 12.17 13.03
CA TYR A 393 -0.25 13.60 12.76
C TYR A 393 0.15 14.39 14.01
N LYS A 394 0.98 15.42 13.82
CA LYS A 394 1.48 16.30 14.89
C LYS A 394 0.46 17.34 15.31
#